data_AF-A0A7M7GVE6-F1
#
_entry.id   AF-A0A7M7GVE6-F1
#
_cell.length_a   1.000
_cell.length_b   1.000
_cell.length_c   1.000
_cell.angle_alpha   90.00
_cell.angle_beta   90.00
_cell.angle_gamma   90.00
#
_symmetry.space_group_name_H-M   'P 1'
#
loop_
_entity.id
_entity.type
_entity.pdbx_description
1 polymer ?
#
loop_
_entity_poly.entity_id
_entity_poly.type
_entity_poly.pdbx_seq_one_letter_code
_entity_poly.pdbx_strand_id
1 'polypeptide(L)'
;MFKLFHLYFHIIILVITSVSKKEYKLPSDVLEKLWRKSTDENYGGIAVKKQLFQDIFMEDQKDDKLQFGYVCENPIQWEQRFEEKDLSNNRHRGKVKWGDMDGNYGEHYWDINHK
;
A
#
# COMPACT_ATOMS: atom_id res chain seq x y z
N MET A 1 1.99 -37.37 -20.12
CA MET A 1 1.93 -36.68 -18.81
C MET A 1 2.53 -35.27 -18.81
N PHE A 2 3.57 -34.97 -19.60
CA PHE A 2 4.20 -33.63 -19.63
C PHE A 2 3.37 -32.47 -20.22
N LYS A 3 2.37 -32.74 -21.09
CA LYS A 3 1.56 -31.68 -21.73
C LYS A 3 0.65 -30.91 -20.77
N LEU A 4 0.09 -31.56 -19.75
CA LEU A 4 -0.71 -30.88 -18.72
C LEU A 4 0.15 -29.97 -17.84
N PHE A 5 1.40 -30.38 -17.56
CA PHE A 5 2.32 -29.62 -16.71
C PHE A 5 2.74 -28.30 -17.37
N HIS A 6 3.02 -28.31 -18.68
CA HIS A 6 3.32 -27.10 -19.43
C HIS A 6 2.13 -26.14 -19.51
N LEU A 7 0.91 -26.66 -19.64
CA LEU A 7 -0.31 -25.84 -19.66
C LEU A 7 -0.51 -25.12 -18.31
N TYR A 8 -0.35 -25.86 -17.20
CA TYR A 8 -0.46 -25.30 -15.85
C TYR A 8 0.62 -24.23 -15.58
N PHE A 9 1.84 -24.47 -16.03
CA PHE A 9 2.95 -23.53 -15.91
C PHE A 9 2.71 -22.21 -16.68
N HIS A 10 2.13 -22.29 -17.89
CA HIS A 10 1.79 -21.09 -18.68
C HIS A 10 0.65 -20.27 -18.05
N ILE A 11 -0.34 -20.93 -17.45
CA ILE A 11 -1.43 -20.26 -16.73
C ILE A 11 -0.88 -19.49 -15.53
N ILE A 12 0.03 -20.09 -14.75
CA ILE A 12 0.64 -19.44 -13.59
C ILE A 12 1.45 -18.20 -14.00
N ILE A 13 2.24 -18.28 -15.09
CA ILE A 13 3.01 -17.13 -15.60
C ILE A 13 2.08 -16.01 -16.08
N LEU A 14 0.96 -16.33 -16.74
CA LEU A 14 -0.03 -15.33 -17.18
C LEU A 14 -0.71 -14.63 -15.98
N VAL A 15 -1.02 -15.35 -14.92
CA VAL A 15 -1.58 -14.76 -13.70
C VAL A 15 -0.57 -13.82 -13.03
N ILE A 16 0.70 -14.22 -12.89
CA ILE A 16 1.74 -13.38 -12.28
C ILE A 16 2.00 -12.11 -13.10
N THR A 17 2.01 -12.21 -14.43
CA THR A 17 2.24 -11.05 -15.31
C THR A 17 1.04 -10.10 -15.38
N SER A 18 -0.19 -10.61 -15.27
CA SER A 18 -1.40 -9.77 -15.28
C SER A 18 -1.59 -8.93 -14.01
N VAL A 19 -0.95 -9.30 -12.89
CA VAL A 19 -0.97 -8.55 -11.63
C VAL A 19 -0.07 -7.31 -11.67
N SER A 20 0.82 -7.17 -12.68
CA SER A 20 1.78 -6.08 -12.71
C SER A 20 1.35 -4.91 -13.60
N LYS A 21 1.38 -3.72 -12.97
CA LYS A 21 1.29 -2.36 -13.54
C LYS A 21 -0.10 -1.76 -13.65
N LYS A 22 -0.68 -1.46 -12.48
CA LYS A 22 -1.56 -0.29 -12.36
C LYS A 22 -0.67 0.95 -12.35
N GLU A 23 -0.48 1.57 -13.51
CA GLU A 23 0.18 2.87 -13.60
C GLU A 23 -0.77 3.93 -13.02
N TYR A 24 -0.44 4.42 -11.83
CA TYR A 24 -1.12 5.59 -11.27
C TYR A 24 -0.65 6.82 -12.05
N LYS A 25 -1.44 7.25 -13.03
CA LYS A 25 -1.26 8.56 -13.66
C LYS A 25 -1.59 9.62 -12.62
N LEU A 26 -0.57 10.32 -12.19
CA LEU A 26 -0.71 11.42 -11.25
C LEU A 26 -1.46 12.58 -11.94
N PRO A 27 -2.51 13.16 -11.32
CA PRO A 27 -3.26 14.29 -11.86
C PRO A 27 -2.35 15.47 -12.24
N SER A 28 -2.67 16.17 -13.33
CA SER A 28 -1.82 17.22 -13.93
C SER A 28 -1.62 18.44 -13.03
N ASP A 29 -2.65 18.79 -12.27
CA ASP A 29 -2.68 19.80 -11.21
C ASP A 29 -1.73 19.44 -10.06
N VAL A 30 -1.67 18.17 -9.66
CA VAL A 30 -0.74 17.68 -8.63
C VAL A 30 0.70 17.67 -9.15
N LEU A 31 0.90 17.30 -10.43
CA LEU A 31 2.19 17.41 -11.10
C LEU A 31 2.67 18.86 -11.12
N GLU A 32 1.83 19.81 -11.55
CA GLU A 32 2.18 21.24 -11.60
C GLU A 32 2.55 21.78 -10.22
N LYS A 33 1.81 21.39 -9.18
CA LYS A 33 2.10 21.75 -7.78
C LYS A 33 3.44 21.20 -7.30
N LEU A 34 3.76 19.95 -7.64
CA LEU A 34 5.05 19.33 -7.35
C LEU A 34 6.19 20.00 -8.10
N TRP A 35 6.00 20.31 -9.40
CA TRP A 35 6.98 21.02 -10.20
C TRP A 35 7.26 22.40 -9.61
N ARG A 36 6.21 23.16 -9.28
CA ARG A 36 6.32 24.48 -8.64
C ARG A 36 7.09 24.42 -7.32
N LYS A 37 6.80 23.42 -6.49
CA LYS A 37 7.51 23.19 -5.21
C LYS A 37 8.96 22.74 -5.42
N SER A 38 9.24 21.97 -6.48
CA SER A 38 10.59 21.49 -6.83
C SER A 38 11.47 22.54 -7.51
N THR A 39 10.89 23.58 -8.11
CA THR A 39 11.63 24.70 -8.72
C THR A 39 12.14 25.72 -7.71
N ASP A 40 11.57 25.77 -6.49
CA ASP A 40 12.08 26.59 -5.38
C ASP A 40 13.30 25.95 -4.69
N GLU A 41 13.47 24.63 -4.78
CA GLU A 41 14.64 23.91 -4.24
C GLU A 41 15.27 23.03 -5.33
N ASN A 42 16.34 23.58 -5.92
CA ASN A 42 17.14 23.12 -7.04
C ASN A 42 17.51 21.61 -7.07
N TYR A 43 16.59 20.72 -7.45
CA TYR A 43 16.85 19.32 -7.90
C TYR A 43 15.62 18.72 -8.66
N GLY A 44 15.02 19.50 -9.56
CA GLY A 44 13.73 19.19 -10.19
C GLY A 44 13.81 18.25 -11.41
N GLY A 45 13.33 17.02 -11.26
CA GLY A 45 12.74 16.28 -12.39
C GLY A 45 12.92 14.77 -12.40
N ILE A 46 13.95 14.22 -11.77
CA ILE A 46 14.24 12.77 -11.81
C ILE A 46 13.77 12.06 -10.52
N ALA A 47 13.60 12.78 -9.39
CA ALA A 47 13.32 12.19 -8.08
C ALA A 47 11.84 11.86 -7.81
N VAL A 48 10.90 12.68 -8.30
CA VAL A 48 9.46 12.57 -7.94
C VAL A 48 8.81 11.29 -8.46
N LYS A 49 9.30 10.72 -9.57
CA LYS A 49 8.74 9.50 -10.18
C LYS A 49 9.21 8.18 -9.52
N LYS A 50 10.17 8.22 -8.59
CA LYS A 50 10.84 7.00 -8.06
C LYS A 50 10.77 6.79 -6.55
N GLN A 51 10.32 7.77 -5.77
CA GLN A 51 10.25 7.64 -4.31
C GLN A 51 8.88 7.11 -3.87
N LEU A 52 8.49 5.91 -4.31
CA LEU A 52 7.41 5.19 -3.66
C LEU A 52 8.07 4.17 -2.73
N PHE A 53 7.92 4.38 -1.42
CA PHE A 53 8.26 3.39 -0.43
C PHE A 53 6.98 2.66 -0.02
N GLN A 54 7.06 1.34 0.06
CA GLN A 54 5.99 0.51 0.61
C GLN A 54 6.63 -0.66 1.36
N ASP A 55 6.26 -0.81 2.63
CA ASP A 55 6.60 -1.96 3.46
C ASP A 55 5.32 -2.63 3.95
N ILE A 56 5.30 -3.96 3.92
CA ILE A 56 4.15 -4.79 4.29
C ILE A 56 4.63 -5.78 5.32
N PHE A 57 3.91 -5.87 6.43
CA PHE A 57 4.18 -6.85 7.46
C PHE A 57 2.95 -7.71 7.72
N MET A 58 3.22 -8.94 8.15
CA MET A 58 2.25 -9.89 8.65
C MET A 58 2.97 -10.73 9.71
N GLU A 59 2.37 -10.84 10.88
CA GLU A 59 2.92 -11.57 12.01
C GLU A 59 1.82 -12.40 12.66
N ASP A 60 2.09 -13.70 12.78
CA ASP A 60 1.26 -14.61 13.55
C ASP A 60 1.64 -14.47 15.03
N GLN A 61 0.68 -14.07 15.85
CA GLN A 61 0.88 -13.82 17.28
C GLN A 61 0.45 -15.06 18.08
N LYS A 62 0.86 -15.09 19.34
CA LYS A 62 0.30 -16.06 20.29
C LYS A 62 -1.21 -15.81 20.46
N ASP A 63 -1.93 -16.87 20.83
CA ASP A 63 -3.38 -16.86 21.10
C ASP A 63 -4.27 -16.65 19.86
N ASP A 64 -3.94 -17.28 18.73
CA ASP A 64 -4.73 -17.24 17.48
C ASP A 64 -5.04 -15.82 16.97
N LYS A 65 -4.07 -14.92 17.13
CA LYS A 65 -4.15 -13.53 16.67
C LYS A 65 -3.26 -13.32 15.45
N LEU A 66 -3.80 -12.72 14.41
CA LEU A 66 -3.05 -12.33 13.22
C LEU A 66 -2.92 -10.81 13.18
N GLN A 67 -1.70 -10.29 13.13
CA GLN A 67 -1.43 -8.87 12.92
C GLN A 67 -0.87 -8.64 11.53
N PHE A 68 -1.33 -7.60 10.86
CA PHE A 68 -0.87 -7.26 9.52
C PHE A 68 -1.09 -5.79 9.21
N GLY A 69 -0.38 -5.29 8.21
CA GLY A 69 -0.51 -3.90 7.81
C GLY A 69 0.56 -3.48 6.83
N TYR A 70 0.63 -2.16 6.62
CA TYR A 70 1.64 -1.57 5.76
C TYR A 70 1.98 -0.14 6.17
N VAL A 71 3.12 0.31 5.69
CA VAL A 71 3.50 1.71 5.61
C VAL A 71 3.79 2.02 4.15
N CYS A 72 3.18 3.06 3.62
CA CYS A 72 3.52 3.56 2.29
C CYS A 72 3.75 5.07 2.32
N GLU A 73 4.71 5.52 1.52
CA GLU A 73 5.11 6.92 1.46
C GLU A 73 5.50 7.28 0.03
N ASN A 74 5.09 8.47 -0.40
CA ASN A 74 5.60 9.15 -1.57
C ASN A 74 5.69 10.65 -1.30
N PRO A 75 6.31 11.45 -2.20
CA PRO A 75 6.48 12.89 -1.97
C PRO A 75 5.19 13.71 -1.78
N ILE A 76 4.02 13.13 -2.07
CA ILE A 76 2.71 13.80 -1.97
C ILE A 76 1.95 13.34 -0.73
N GLN A 77 2.06 12.07 -0.34
CA GLN A 77 1.26 11.48 0.72
C GLN A 77 1.95 10.28 1.38
N TRP A 78 1.54 10.01 2.61
CA TRP A 78 1.89 8.79 3.33
C TRP A 78 0.65 8.19 3.99
N GLU A 79 0.66 6.87 4.14
CA GLU A 79 -0.36 6.13 4.89
C GLU A 79 0.29 5.01 5.70
N GLN A 80 -0.17 4.83 6.94
CA GLN A 80 0.17 3.71 7.79
C GLN A 80 -1.12 3.00 8.20
N ARG A 81 -1.19 1.70 7.95
CA ARG A 81 -2.31 0.84 8.34
C ARG A 81 -1.83 -0.29 9.22
N PHE A 82 -2.58 -0.55 10.28
CA PHE A 82 -2.39 -1.69 11.18
C PHE A 82 -3.75 -2.35 11.42
N GLU A 83 -3.80 -3.67 11.27
CA GLU A 83 -4.96 -4.51 11.49
C GLU A 83 -4.58 -5.70 12.39
N GLU A 84 -5.49 -6.08 13.27
CA GLU A 84 -5.38 -7.27 14.10
C GLU A 84 -6.69 -8.05 14.08
N LYS A 85 -6.60 -9.33 13.74
CA LYS A 85 -7.70 -10.27 13.76
C LYS A 85 -7.50 -11.29 14.87
N ASP A 86 -8.40 -11.31 15.84
CA ASP A 86 -8.53 -12.39 16.81
C ASP A 86 -9.42 -13.48 16.19
N LEU A 87 -8.80 -14.59 15.81
CA LEU A 87 -9.49 -15.69 15.13
C LEU A 87 -10.40 -16.46 16.09
N SER A 88 -10.07 -16.49 17.39
CA SER A 88 -10.83 -17.21 18.41
C SER A 88 -12.15 -16.51 18.75
N ASN A 89 -12.13 -15.17 18.84
CA ASN A 89 -13.28 -14.36 19.23
C ASN A 89 -13.98 -13.67 18.05
N ASN A 90 -13.54 -13.93 16.81
CA ASN A 90 -14.02 -13.27 15.59
C ASN A 90 -14.04 -11.73 15.70
N ARG A 91 -13.07 -11.17 16.42
CA ARG A 91 -12.93 -9.73 16.63
C ARG A 91 -11.87 -9.18 15.68
N HIS A 92 -12.18 -8.07 15.04
CA HIS A 92 -11.28 -7.40 14.11
C HIS A 92 -11.14 -5.94 14.52
N ARG A 93 -9.92 -5.51 14.81
CA ARG A 93 -9.61 -4.11 15.11
C ARG A 93 -8.54 -3.58 14.19
N GLY A 94 -8.54 -2.28 13.97
CA GLY A 94 -7.53 -1.65 13.16
C GLY A 94 -7.44 -0.15 13.36
N LYS A 95 -6.38 0.41 12.77
CA LYS A 95 -6.14 1.83 12.70
C LYS A 95 -5.51 2.18 11.36
N VAL A 96 -5.84 3.35 10.85
CA VAL A 96 -5.17 3.96 9.71
C VAL A 96 -4.79 5.40 10.08
N LYS A 97 -3.60 5.81 9.68
CA LYS A 97 -3.11 7.18 9.74
C LYS A 97 -2.66 7.59 8.35
N TRP A 98 -2.93 8.83 7.96
CA TRP A 98 -2.51 9.35 6.68
C TRP A 98 -2.17 10.82 6.78
N GLY A 99 -1.35 11.30 5.85
CA GLY A 99 -1.11 12.72 5.68
C GLY A 99 -0.65 13.04 4.27
N ASP A 100 -0.75 14.31 3.90
CA ASP A 100 -0.34 14.82 2.60
C ASP A 100 0.63 16.01 2.68
N MET A 101 1.14 16.41 1.51
CA MET A 101 2.10 17.50 1.35
C MET A 101 1.54 18.90 1.69
N ASP A 102 0.22 19.02 1.86
CA ASP A 102 -0.48 20.25 2.25
C ASP A 102 -0.71 20.33 3.76
N GLY A 103 -0.28 19.31 4.50
CA GLY A 103 -0.44 19.21 5.94
C GLY A 103 -1.83 18.72 6.35
N ASN A 104 -2.65 18.21 5.42
CA ASN A 104 -3.84 17.49 5.80
C ASN A 104 -3.43 16.19 6.48
N TYR A 105 -4.18 15.82 7.51
CA TYR A 105 -3.88 14.69 8.36
C TYR A 105 -5.17 14.04 8.85
N GLY A 106 -5.16 12.72 8.97
CA GLY A 106 -6.26 12.00 9.56
C GLY A 106 -5.84 10.71 10.22
N GLU A 107 -6.60 10.34 11.26
CA GLU A 107 -6.52 9.05 11.90
C GLU A 107 -7.93 8.46 11.97
N HIS A 108 -8.05 7.16 11.74
CA HIS A 108 -9.29 6.44 11.93
C HIS A 108 -9.02 5.10 12.64
N TYR A 109 -9.89 4.78 13.59
CA TYR A 109 -9.81 3.59 14.44
C TYR A 109 -11.13 2.84 14.36
N TRP A 110 -11.07 1.52 14.29
CA TRP A 110 -12.25 0.67 14.33
C TRP A 110 -12.01 -0.57 15.17
N ASP A 111 -13.09 -1.07 15.75
CA ASP A 111 -13.15 -2.30 16.51
C ASP A 111 -14.49 -2.96 16.22
N ILE A 112 -14.44 -3.98 15.38
CA ILE A 112 -15.59 -4.70 14.86
C ILE A 112 -15.64 -6.04 15.58
N ASN A 113 -16.71 -6.25 16.33
CA ASN A 113 -16.99 -7.52 16.98
C ASN A 113 -18.26 -8.10 16.35
N HIS A 114 -18.11 -9.07 15.45
CA HIS A 114 -19.24 -9.84 14.94
C HIS A 114 -19.41 -11.09 15.80
N LYS A 115 -20.36 -11.01 16.75
CA LYS A 115 -20.82 -12.16 17.52
C LYS A 115 -21.82 -13.00 16.74
#